data_AF-A0A957MVU7-F1
#
_entry.id   AF-A0A957MVU7-F1
#
_cell.length_a   1.000
_cell.length_b   1.000
_cell.length_c   1.000
_cell.angle_alpha   90.00
_cell.angle_beta   90.00
_cell.angle_gamma   90.00
#
_symmetry.space_group_name_H-M   'P 1'
#
loop_
_entity.id
_entity.type
_entity.pdbx_description
1 polymer ?
#
loop_
_entity_poly.entity_id
_entity_poly.type
_entity_poly.pdbx_seq_one_letter_code
_entity_poly.pdbx_strand_id
1 'polypeptide(L)'
;WGVFQSLRVVQKLSGHLVRNQYEQVRTNLIRRYGDAFRFGIMKKVGTYNELANEHKTLYDEVTSFRGGTYFGCAVLDESEDGDDQIKTYDLFALIANGNLATLSEDDFRAYVQRQGLRPESVGCENPLAYFRLRGFLPERTRYAIRLKQNVADWDNGRLGVARVLQGVQIQAEYPQSIPDYNGINRRLVQRKVPAVICLQYHPLQLKRNLRLPMLFPLFEFQSLDNLQGAIAFGREALLLHTALKQSRLDCGGTAIIC
;
A
#
# COMPACT_ATOMS: atom_id res chain seq x y z
N TRP A 1 -8.88 2.34 -12.13
CA TRP A 1 -9.15 1.46 -10.96
C TRP A 1 -10.56 1.62 -10.39
N GLY A 2 -11.12 2.83 -10.23
CA GLY A 2 -12.48 3.03 -9.69
C GLY A 2 -13.63 2.29 -10.43
N VAL A 3 -13.47 1.98 -11.71
CA VAL A 3 -14.44 1.14 -12.45
C VAL A 3 -14.61 -0.25 -11.83
N PHE A 4 -13.55 -0.83 -11.27
CA PHE A 4 -13.62 -2.18 -10.68
C PHE A 4 -14.35 -2.19 -9.34
N GLN A 5 -14.26 -1.10 -8.56
CA GLN A 5 -15.11 -0.93 -7.37
C GLN A 5 -16.60 -0.84 -7.76
N SER A 6 -16.89 -0.11 -8.84
CA SER A 6 -18.26 0.02 -9.37
C SER A 6 -18.80 -1.33 -9.89
N LEU A 7 -17.95 -2.09 -10.59
CA LEU A 7 -18.28 -3.44 -11.05
C LEU A 7 -18.56 -4.41 -9.89
N ARG A 8 -17.80 -4.34 -8.79
CA ARG A 8 -18.04 -5.16 -7.59
C ARG A 8 -19.43 -4.91 -7.01
N VAL A 9 -19.89 -3.66 -6.96
CA VAL A 9 -21.24 -3.31 -6.51
C VAL A 9 -22.29 -3.92 -7.44
N VAL A 10 -22.14 -3.74 -8.76
CA VAL A 10 -23.05 -4.30 -9.77
C VAL A 10 -23.11 -5.83 -9.69
N GLN A 11 -21.96 -6.50 -9.52
CA GLN A 11 -21.90 -7.96 -9.37
C GLN A 11 -22.58 -8.44 -8.09
N LYS A 12 -22.37 -7.77 -6.94
CA LYS A 12 -23.07 -8.12 -5.69
C LYS A 12 -24.60 -8.02 -5.84
N LEU A 13 -25.09 -7.00 -6.55
CA LEU A 13 -26.52 -6.82 -6.86
C LEU A 13 -27.04 -7.79 -7.94
N SER A 14 -26.15 -8.56 -8.58
CA SER A 14 -26.50 -9.60 -9.55
C SER A 14 -26.54 -11.00 -8.92
N GLY A 15 -26.22 -11.13 -7.63
CA GLY A 15 -26.26 -12.40 -6.91
C GLY A 15 -27.67 -12.99 -6.84
N HIS A 16 -27.78 -14.31 -6.97
CA HIS A 16 -29.06 -15.03 -7.11
C HIS A 16 -30.11 -14.68 -6.04
N LEU A 17 -29.68 -14.41 -4.81
CA LEU A 17 -30.56 -14.08 -3.69
C LEU A 17 -31.27 -12.73 -3.82
N VAL A 18 -30.67 -11.77 -4.54
CA VAL A 18 -31.12 -10.37 -4.57
C VAL A 18 -31.34 -9.83 -5.99
N ARG A 19 -31.06 -10.64 -7.01
CA ARG A 19 -31.03 -10.26 -8.43
C ARG A 19 -32.33 -9.62 -8.92
N ASN A 20 -33.47 -10.18 -8.54
CA ASN A 20 -34.79 -9.72 -8.99
C ASN A 20 -35.23 -8.45 -8.22
N GLN A 21 -34.84 -8.33 -6.95
CA GLN A 21 -35.20 -7.19 -6.10
C GLN A 21 -34.49 -5.90 -6.54
N TYR A 22 -33.26 -6.01 -7.05
CA TYR A 22 -32.45 -4.84 -7.44
C TYR A 22 -32.28 -4.68 -8.96
N GLU A 23 -33.15 -5.26 -9.78
CA GLU A 23 -33.00 -5.20 -11.23
C GLU A 23 -32.97 -3.76 -11.78
N GLN A 24 -33.96 -2.94 -11.40
CA GLN A 24 -34.04 -1.54 -11.85
C GLN A 24 -32.88 -0.69 -11.30
N VAL A 25 -32.48 -0.95 -10.05
CA VAL A 25 -31.33 -0.29 -9.41
C VAL A 25 -30.03 -0.64 -10.15
N ARG A 26 -29.83 -1.92 -10.48
CA ARG A 26 -28.66 -2.40 -11.22
C ARG A 26 -28.56 -1.74 -12.60
N THR A 27 -29.64 -1.72 -13.37
CA THR A 27 -29.66 -1.09 -14.70
C THR A 27 -29.34 0.41 -14.62
N ASN A 28 -29.91 1.10 -13.63
CA ASN A 28 -29.61 2.51 -13.40
C ASN A 28 -28.16 2.75 -12.97
N LEU A 29 -27.59 1.90 -12.11
CA LEU A 29 -26.19 2.00 -11.69
C LEU A 29 -25.23 1.75 -12.86
N ILE A 30 -25.48 0.73 -13.69
CA ILE A 30 -24.65 0.45 -14.87
C ILE A 30 -24.61 1.67 -15.79
N ARG A 31 -25.76 2.30 -16.05
CA ARG A 31 -25.84 3.53 -16.84
C ARG A 31 -25.06 4.67 -16.20
N ARG A 32 -25.36 5.01 -14.94
CA ARG A 32 -24.69 6.12 -14.22
C ARG A 32 -23.17 5.95 -14.15
N TYR A 33 -22.69 4.75 -13.90
CA TYR A 33 -21.25 4.47 -13.91
C TYR A 33 -20.67 4.56 -15.33
N GLY A 34 -21.40 4.08 -16.34
CA GLY A 34 -21.01 4.25 -17.74
C GLY A 34 -20.81 5.71 -18.13
N ASP A 35 -21.74 6.57 -17.73
CA ASP A 35 -21.69 8.01 -17.96
C ASP A 35 -20.51 8.66 -17.21
N ALA A 36 -20.33 8.31 -15.92
CA ALA A 36 -19.26 8.85 -15.08
C ALA A 36 -17.86 8.50 -15.61
N PHE A 37 -17.66 7.26 -16.06
CA PHE A 37 -16.36 6.82 -16.59
C PHE A 37 -16.21 7.06 -18.10
N ARG A 38 -17.26 7.50 -18.80
CA ARG A 38 -17.32 7.69 -20.26
C ARG A 38 -17.00 6.43 -21.07
N PHE A 39 -17.28 5.25 -20.52
CA PHE A 39 -17.22 3.98 -21.24
C PHE A 39 -18.12 2.92 -20.59
N GLY A 40 -18.54 1.92 -21.36
CA GLY A 40 -19.37 0.82 -20.85
C GLY A 40 -18.62 -0.03 -19.83
N ILE A 41 -18.96 0.08 -18.54
CA ILE A 41 -18.27 -0.62 -17.44
C ILE A 41 -18.28 -2.14 -17.62
N MET A 42 -19.33 -2.70 -18.22
CA MET A 42 -19.47 -4.13 -18.46
C MET A 42 -18.40 -4.68 -19.41
N LYS A 43 -17.80 -3.85 -20.26
CA LYS A 43 -16.66 -4.24 -21.12
C LYS A 43 -15.40 -4.59 -20.32
N LYS A 44 -15.34 -4.22 -19.03
CA LYS A 44 -14.22 -4.51 -18.13
C LYS A 44 -14.43 -5.73 -17.23
N VAL A 45 -15.54 -6.47 -17.40
CA VAL A 45 -15.82 -7.68 -16.61
C VAL A 45 -14.76 -8.77 -16.85
N GLY A 46 -14.28 -8.94 -18.08
CA GLY A 46 -13.20 -9.90 -18.38
C GLY A 46 -11.95 -9.62 -17.56
N THR A 47 -11.41 -8.40 -17.67
CA THR A 47 -10.24 -7.94 -16.88
C THR A 47 -10.50 -7.99 -15.37
N TYR A 48 -11.73 -7.73 -14.93
CA TYR A 48 -12.10 -7.86 -13.51
C TYR A 48 -11.98 -9.30 -13.02
N ASN A 49 -12.50 -10.27 -13.80
CA ASN A 49 -12.44 -11.68 -13.44
C ASN A 49 -11.01 -12.23 -13.51
N GLU A 50 -10.24 -11.82 -14.52
CA GLU A 50 -8.80 -12.10 -14.62
C GLU A 50 -8.06 -11.60 -13.38
N LEU A 51 -8.29 -10.35 -12.97
CA LEU A 51 -7.69 -9.78 -11.76
C LEU A 51 -8.08 -10.57 -10.50
N ALA A 52 -9.35 -10.96 -10.37
CA ALA A 52 -9.85 -11.73 -9.23
C ALA A 52 -9.25 -13.13 -9.15
N ASN A 53 -9.01 -13.78 -10.29
CA ASN A 53 -8.52 -15.16 -10.35
C ASN A 53 -6.99 -15.25 -10.30
N GLU A 54 -6.29 -14.37 -11.01
CA GLU A 54 -4.84 -14.47 -11.24
C GLU A 54 -4.03 -13.51 -10.36
N HIS A 55 -4.65 -12.43 -9.88
CA HIS A 55 -3.96 -11.34 -9.19
C HIS A 55 -4.68 -10.92 -7.90
N LYS A 56 -4.99 -11.91 -7.05
CA LYS A 56 -5.79 -11.75 -5.83
C LYS A 56 -5.38 -10.55 -4.96
N THR A 57 -4.10 -10.35 -4.66
CA THR A 57 -3.63 -9.23 -3.83
C THR A 57 -3.93 -7.86 -4.47
N LEU A 58 -3.77 -7.73 -5.79
CA LEU A 58 -4.08 -6.49 -6.50
C LEU A 58 -5.60 -6.29 -6.58
N TYR A 59 -6.36 -7.38 -6.77
CA TYR A 59 -7.83 -7.36 -6.71
C TYR A 59 -8.35 -6.91 -5.35
N ASP A 60 -7.83 -7.47 -4.25
CA ASP A 60 -8.21 -7.13 -2.89
C ASP A 60 -7.95 -5.64 -2.62
N GLU A 61 -6.81 -5.11 -3.06
CA GLU A 61 -6.50 -3.69 -2.95
C GLU A 61 -7.47 -2.81 -3.71
N VAL A 62 -7.71 -3.12 -4.98
CA VAL A 62 -8.60 -2.37 -5.86
C VAL A 62 -10.03 -2.34 -5.32
N THR A 63 -10.46 -3.45 -4.72
CA THR A 63 -11.82 -3.61 -4.20
C THR A 63 -11.98 -3.17 -2.75
N SER A 64 -10.88 -2.96 -2.03
CA SER A 64 -10.91 -2.40 -0.67
C SER A 64 -11.47 -0.98 -0.69
N PHE A 65 -12.28 -0.64 0.32
CA PHE A 65 -12.86 0.70 0.44
C PHE A 65 -11.84 1.71 1.00
N ARG A 66 -10.98 1.25 1.92
CA ARG A 66 -9.99 2.09 2.63
C ARG A 66 -8.54 1.87 2.18
N GLY A 67 -8.26 0.98 1.23
CA GLY A 67 -6.91 0.51 0.96
C GLY A 67 -6.51 -0.60 1.93
N GLY A 68 -5.53 -1.42 1.55
CA GLY A 68 -4.94 -2.44 2.41
C GLY A 68 -3.85 -1.87 3.32
N THR A 69 -3.74 -2.38 4.55
CA THR A 69 -2.71 -1.98 5.51
C THR A 69 -1.47 -2.88 5.39
N TYR A 70 -0.62 -2.62 4.40
CA TYR A 70 0.55 -3.49 4.14
C TYR A 70 1.68 -3.33 5.15
N PHE A 71 1.78 -2.15 5.77
CA PHE A 71 2.88 -1.76 6.65
C PHE A 71 2.41 -1.43 8.08
N GLY A 72 1.22 -1.89 8.46
CA GLY A 72 0.67 -1.64 9.79
C GLY A 72 1.50 -2.31 10.89
N CYS A 73 1.74 -1.59 11.96
CA CYS A 73 2.36 -2.05 13.20
C CYS A 73 1.39 -1.84 14.37
N ALA A 74 1.41 -2.76 15.31
CA ALA A 74 0.67 -2.65 16.55
C ALA A 74 1.54 -1.93 17.59
N VAL A 75 0.99 -0.94 18.26
CA VAL A 75 1.74 -0.04 19.14
C VAL A 75 1.01 0.13 20.48
N LEU A 76 1.78 0.11 21.56
CA LEU A 76 1.36 0.64 22.86
C LEU A 76 1.98 2.02 23.05
N ASP A 77 1.17 3.05 23.06
CA ASP A 77 1.57 4.43 23.30
C ASP A 77 1.72 4.69 24.79
N GLU A 78 2.96 4.82 25.28
CA GLU A 78 3.25 5.03 26.71
C GLU A 78 2.88 6.45 27.18
N SER A 79 2.42 7.33 26.28
CA SER A 79 1.94 8.68 26.62
C SER A 79 0.44 8.75 26.92
N GLU A 80 -0.30 7.66 26.68
CA GLU A 80 -1.74 7.56 26.94
C GLU A 80 -2.03 6.48 28.00
N ASP A 81 -3.29 6.33 28.39
CA ASP A 81 -3.72 5.41 29.44
C ASP A 81 -4.84 4.47 28.97
N GLY A 82 -4.93 3.28 29.55
CA GLY A 82 -6.03 2.35 29.29
C GLY A 82 -6.03 1.76 27.88
N ASP A 83 -7.20 1.77 27.24
CA ASP A 83 -7.42 1.29 25.88
C ASP A 83 -6.91 2.26 24.81
N ASP A 84 -6.84 3.55 25.09
CA ASP A 84 -6.28 4.57 24.20
C ASP A 84 -4.80 4.31 23.87
N GLN A 85 -4.06 3.63 24.76
CA GLN A 85 -2.69 3.18 24.48
C GLN A 85 -2.60 2.28 23.23
N ILE A 86 -3.66 1.55 22.90
CA ILE A 86 -3.64 0.53 21.86
C ILE A 86 -3.87 1.18 20.50
N LYS A 87 -2.79 1.36 19.73
CA LYS A 87 -2.83 2.04 18.44
C LYS A 87 -2.27 1.20 17.31
N THR A 88 -2.68 1.54 16.09
CA THR A 88 -2.08 1.03 14.86
C THR A 88 -1.43 2.18 14.10
N TYR A 89 -0.15 2.04 13.78
CA TYR A 89 0.61 3.04 13.02
C TYR A 89 1.27 2.42 11.78
N ASP A 90 1.59 3.26 10.79
CA ASP A 90 2.39 2.85 9.64
C ASP A 90 3.87 2.73 10.02
N LEU A 91 4.50 1.63 9.61
CA LEU A 91 5.91 1.33 9.89
C LEU A 91 6.85 2.46 9.47
N PHE A 92 6.63 3.06 8.30
CA PHE A 92 7.51 4.10 7.78
C PHE A 92 7.38 5.38 8.60
N ALA A 93 6.19 5.69 9.10
CA ALA A 93 5.97 6.82 10.01
C ALA A 93 6.65 6.59 11.37
N LEU A 94 6.58 5.37 11.91
CA LEU A 94 7.21 4.99 13.17
C LEU A 94 8.73 5.01 13.07
N ILE A 95 9.32 4.42 12.03
CA ILE A 95 10.78 4.40 11.85
C ILE A 95 11.32 5.82 11.65
N ALA A 96 10.57 6.68 10.98
CA ALA A 96 10.99 8.05 10.72
C ALA A 96 11.02 8.91 12.00
N ASN A 97 10.02 8.77 12.88
CA ASN A 97 9.79 9.76 13.93
C ASN A 97 9.63 9.15 15.33
N GLY A 98 9.50 7.84 15.49
CA GLY A 98 9.17 7.21 16.75
C GLY A 98 10.39 6.92 17.62
N ASN A 99 10.25 7.18 18.93
CA ASN A 99 11.15 6.63 19.95
C ASN A 99 10.59 5.26 20.39
N LEU A 100 11.12 4.20 19.79
CA LEU A 100 10.54 2.86 19.87
C LEU A 100 11.30 1.98 20.87
N ALA A 101 10.56 1.16 21.61
CA ALA A 101 11.10 0.07 22.42
C ALA A 101 10.47 -1.27 22.01
N THR A 102 11.20 -2.35 22.30
CA THR A 102 10.79 -3.72 21.97
C THR A 102 9.48 -4.07 22.69
N LEU A 103 8.55 -4.66 21.96
CA LEU A 103 7.35 -5.28 22.50
C LEU A 103 7.19 -6.64 21.81
N SER A 104 6.94 -7.70 22.57
CA SER A 104 6.61 -8.99 21.98
C SER A 104 5.13 -9.04 21.59
N GLU A 105 4.79 -9.94 20.66
CA GLU A 105 3.40 -10.21 20.32
C GLU A 105 2.59 -10.69 21.53
N ASP A 106 3.19 -11.56 22.34
CA ASP A 106 2.54 -12.13 23.53
C ASP A 106 2.26 -11.04 24.57
N ASP A 107 3.20 -10.12 24.80
CA ASP A 107 3.01 -9.00 25.71
C ASP A 107 1.91 -8.05 25.23
N PHE A 108 1.88 -7.75 23.92
CA PHE A 108 0.83 -6.93 23.33
C PHE A 108 -0.54 -7.59 23.48
N ARG A 109 -0.67 -8.87 23.15
CA ARG A 109 -1.92 -9.62 23.27
C ARG A 109 -2.39 -9.72 24.72
N ALA A 110 -1.47 -9.97 25.65
CA ALA A 110 -1.77 -9.99 27.08
C ALA A 110 -2.27 -8.63 27.56
N TYR A 111 -1.67 -7.52 27.10
CA TYR A 111 -2.14 -6.17 27.42
C TYR A 111 -3.56 -5.92 26.89
N VAL A 112 -3.81 -6.19 25.61
CA VAL A 112 -5.14 -6.00 24.98
C VAL A 112 -6.22 -6.81 25.72
N GLN A 113 -5.92 -8.06 26.08
CA GLN A 113 -6.85 -8.91 26.84
C GLN A 113 -7.13 -8.36 28.25
N ARG A 114 -6.13 -7.80 28.93
CA ARG A 114 -6.32 -7.16 30.25
C ARG A 114 -7.23 -5.94 30.18
N GLN A 115 -7.22 -5.22 29.06
CA GLN A 115 -8.15 -4.11 28.80
C GLN A 115 -9.56 -4.59 28.40
N GLY A 116 -9.83 -5.90 28.42
CA GLY A 116 -11.13 -6.47 28.06
C GLY A 116 -11.44 -6.42 26.56
N LEU A 117 -10.46 -6.07 25.72
CA LEU A 117 -10.60 -5.99 24.28
C LEU A 117 -10.20 -7.31 23.61
N ARG A 118 -10.77 -7.55 22.43
CA ARG A 118 -10.36 -8.67 21.58
C ARG A 118 -9.19 -8.21 20.71
N PRO A 119 -8.09 -8.99 20.58
CA PRO A 119 -6.99 -8.64 19.68
C PRO A 119 -7.44 -8.33 18.25
N GLU A 120 -8.50 -8.98 17.77
CA GLU A 120 -9.06 -8.79 16.45
C GLU A 120 -9.79 -7.45 16.29
N SER A 121 -10.30 -6.84 17.38
CA SER A 121 -10.98 -5.54 17.32
C SER A 121 -10.04 -4.35 17.19
N VAL A 122 -8.72 -4.56 17.35
CA VAL A 122 -7.70 -3.49 17.32
C VAL A 122 -7.40 -3.01 15.88
N GLY A 123 -7.98 -3.64 14.86
CA GLY A 123 -7.87 -3.18 13.46
C GLY A 123 -6.51 -3.45 12.81
N CYS A 124 -5.63 -4.21 13.47
CA CYS A 124 -4.36 -4.67 12.92
C CYS A 124 -4.44 -6.16 12.59
N GLU A 125 -5.11 -6.49 11.49
CA GLU A 125 -5.09 -7.84 10.94
C GLU A 125 -3.69 -8.10 10.37
N ASN A 126 -2.83 -8.80 11.13
CA ASN A 126 -1.45 -9.15 10.78
C ASN A 126 -0.44 -7.96 10.81
N PRO A 127 -0.07 -7.44 12.00
CA PRO A 127 0.96 -6.42 12.14
C PRO A 127 2.33 -6.89 11.64
N LEU A 128 3.14 -5.96 11.14
CA LEU A 128 4.54 -6.20 10.79
C LEU A 128 5.45 -6.30 12.01
N ALA A 129 5.08 -5.62 13.10
CA ALA A 129 5.85 -5.54 14.31
C ALA A 129 4.98 -5.01 15.43
N TYR A 130 5.45 -5.23 16.65
CA TYR A 130 4.88 -4.73 17.88
C TYR A 130 5.88 -3.78 18.52
N PHE A 131 5.43 -2.59 18.94
CA PHE A 131 6.30 -1.60 19.57
C PHE A 131 5.66 -0.99 20.81
N ARG A 132 6.52 -0.59 21.75
CA ARG A 132 6.18 0.45 22.72
C ARG A 132 6.64 1.79 22.15
N LEU A 133 5.75 2.76 22.10
CA LEU A 133 6.06 4.12 21.66
C LEU A 133 6.25 5.00 22.90
N ARG A 134 7.47 5.48 23.10
CA ARG A 134 7.84 6.36 24.23
C ARG A 134 7.64 7.84 23.94
N GLY A 135 7.07 8.16 22.79
CA GLY A 135 7.01 9.49 22.20
C GLY A 135 7.76 9.57 20.88
N PHE A 136 7.98 10.80 20.41
CA PHE A 136 8.59 11.07 19.11
C PHE A 136 10.00 11.62 19.25
N LEU A 137 10.86 11.27 18.28
CA LEU A 137 12.22 11.80 18.15
C LEU A 137 12.16 13.29 17.77
N PRO A 138 13.12 14.09 18.27
CA PRO A 138 13.20 15.52 17.93
C PRO A 138 13.60 15.73 16.46
N GLU A 139 14.38 14.80 15.91
CA GLU A 139 14.81 14.82 14.51
C GLU A 139 14.34 13.57 13.78
N ARG A 140 13.94 13.75 12.52
CA ARG A 140 13.46 12.66 11.67
C ARG A 140 14.63 11.77 11.23
N THR A 141 14.54 10.49 11.54
CA THR A 141 15.49 9.47 11.06
C THR A 141 15.32 9.26 9.56
N ARG A 142 16.44 9.28 8.83
CA ARG A 142 16.46 8.97 7.40
C ARG A 142 16.42 7.47 7.17
N TYR A 143 15.63 7.07 6.20
CA TYR A 143 15.58 5.69 5.70
C TYR A 143 15.36 5.72 4.19
N ALA A 144 15.79 4.66 3.53
CA ALA A 144 15.51 4.37 2.13
C ALA A 144 14.81 3.01 2.02
N ILE A 145 14.05 2.82 0.95
CA ILE A 145 13.48 1.51 0.63
C ILE A 145 14.46 0.76 -0.24
N ARG A 146 14.76 -0.49 0.11
CA ARG A 146 15.55 -1.38 -0.72
C ARG A 146 14.68 -2.46 -1.32
N LEU A 147 14.77 -2.68 -2.63
CA LEU A 147 14.05 -3.72 -3.33
C LEU A 147 15.00 -4.86 -3.69
N LYS A 148 14.71 -6.06 -3.21
CA LYS A 148 15.51 -7.27 -3.48
C LYS A 148 15.16 -7.88 -4.85
N GLN A 149 15.16 -7.05 -5.90
CA GLN A 149 14.90 -7.46 -7.28
C GLN A 149 15.82 -6.66 -8.23
N ASN A 150 16.25 -7.30 -9.31
CA ASN A 150 16.88 -6.62 -10.44
C ASN A 150 15.78 -5.97 -11.28
N VAL A 151 15.92 -4.69 -11.55
CA VAL A 151 14.93 -3.89 -12.29
C VAL A 151 15.47 -3.35 -13.61
N ALA A 152 16.76 -3.55 -13.91
CA ALA A 152 17.40 -3.14 -15.15
C ALA A 152 16.72 -3.74 -16.39
N ASP A 153 16.32 -5.01 -16.32
CA ASP A 153 15.69 -5.72 -17.45
C ASP A 153 14.17 -5.47 -17.55
N TRP A 154 13.64 -4.53 -16.77
CA TRP A 154 12.21 -4.25 -16.79
C TRP A 154 11.86 -3.32 -17.94
N ASP A 155 10.84 -3.71 -18.68
CA ASP A 155 10.29 -2.92 -19.77
C ASP A 155 9.20 -1.96 -19.28
N ASN A 156 8.69 -1.16 -20.20
CA ASN A 156 7.55 -0.25 -19.97
C ASN A 156 6.24 -1.00 -19.66
N GLY A 157 6.19 -2.32 -19.85
CA GLY A 157 5.10 -3.19 -19.39
C GLY A 157 5.14 -3.47 -17.88
N ARG A 158 6.32 -3.34 -17.25
CA ARG A 158 6.55 -3.57 -15.82
C ARG A 158 6.79 -2.28 -15.04
N LEU A 159 7.42 -1.29 -15.65
CA LEU A 159 7.67 0.03 -15.08
C LEU A 159 6.48 0.96 -15.30
N GLY A 160 6.14 1.74 -14.29
CA GLY A 160 4.95 2.61 -14.30
C GLY A 160 3.60 1.87 -14.25
N VAL A 161 3.60 0.54 -14.08
CA VAL A 161 2.41 -0.30 -14.04
C VAL A 161 2.21 -0.85 -12.63
N ALA A 162 0.97 -0.79 -12.13
CA ALA A 162 0.64 -1.33 -10.81
C ALA A 162 0.71 -2.86 -10.83
N ARG A 163 1.52 -3.42 -9.93
CA ARG A 163 1.74 -4.86 -9.81
C ARG A 163 2.01 -5.26 -8.37
N VAL A 164 1.92 -6.55 -8.08
CA VAL A 164 2.29 -7.09 -6.77
C VAL A 164 3.80 -7.28 -6.74
N LEU A 165 4.46 -6.66 -5.77
CA LEU A 165 5.88 -6.82 -5.50
C LEU A 165 6.10 -7.61 -4.20
N GLN A 166 7.27 -8.24 -4.12
CA GLN A 166 7.82 -8.89 -2.93
C GLN A 166 9.28 -8.46 -2.75
N GLY A 167 9.88 -8.75 -1.60
CA GLY A 167 11.28 -8.41 -1.35
C GLY A 167 11.53 -6.94 -1.03
N VAL A 168 10.52 -6.24 -0.51
CA VAL A 168 10.68 -4.88 0.02
C VAL A 168 11.46 -4.96 1.35
N GLN A 169 12.41 -4.07 1.51
CA GLN A 169 13.24 -3.92 2.72
C GLN A 169 13.36 -2.43 3.06
N ILE A 170 13.68 -2.18 4.32
CA ILE A 170 14.01 -0.85 4.82
C ILE A 170 15.51 -0.82 5.07
N GLN A 171 16.14 0.27 4.66
CA GLN A 171 17.51 0.62 4.95
C GLN A 171 17.51 1.93 5.75
N ALA A 172 17.59 1.82 7.08
CA ALA A 172 17.69 2.99 7.96
C ALA A 172 19.15 3.40 8.16
N GLU A 173 19.39 4.69 8.41
CA GLU A 173 20.73 5.23 8.70
C GLU A 173 21.31 4.66 10.01
N TYR A 174 20.45 4.44 11.01
CA TYR A 174 20.83 3.87 12.30
C TYR A 174 19.99 2.61 12.62
N PRO A 175 20.29 1.44 12.04
CA PRO A 175 19.49 0.23 12.25
C PRO A 175 19.35 -0.21 13.71
N GLN A 176 20.37 0.07 14.53
CA GLN A 176 20.41 -0.27 15.95
C GLN A 176 19.41 0.50 16.81
N SER A 177 18.90 1.65 16.34
CA SER A 177 17.87 2.41 17.06
C SER A 177 16.47 1.81 16.86
N ILE A 178 16.30 0.89 15.91
CA ILE A 178 15.03 0.27 15.56
C ILE A 178 14.95 -1.12 16.19
N PRO A 179 14.04 -1.35 17.15
CA PRO A 179 13.83 -2.67 17.73
C PRO A 179 13.46 -3.71 16.67
N ASP A 180 14.05 -4.91 16.77
CA ASP A 180 13.81 -6.03 15.83
C ASP A 180 13.96 -5.66 14.34
N TYR A 181 14.87 -4.75 13.99
CA TYR A 181 15.12 -4.32 12.60
C TYR A 181 15.26 -5.48 11.61
N ASN A 182 15.99 -6.53 11.99
CA ASN A 182 16.18 -7.72 11.16
C ASN A 182 14.91 -8.58 11.05
N GLY A 183 14.10 -8.71 12.11
CA GLY A 183 12.81 -9.39 12.06
C GLY A 183 11.81 -8.66 11.17
N ILE A 184 11.75 -7.33 11.27
CA ILE A 184 10.94 -6.47 10.41
C ILE A 184 11.29 -6.69 8.95
N ASN A 185 12.58 -6.61 8.60
CA ASN A 185 13.04 -6.82 7.22
C ASN A 185 12.76 -8.25 6.71
N ARG A 186 12.87 -9.29 7.55
CA ARG A 186 12.48 -10.66 7.18
C ARG A 186 10.99 -10.76 6.85
N ARG A 187 10.12 -10.16 7.69
CA ARG A 187 8.67 -10.16 7.47
C ARG A 187 8.29 -9.33 6.24
N LEU A 188 8.88 -8.15 6.06
CA LEU A 188 8.68 -7.29 4.89
C LEU A 188 9.02 -7.97 3.56
N VAL A 189 10.15 -8.68 3.49
CA VAL A 189 10.60 -9.38 2.28
C VAL A 189 9.57 -10.40 1.79
N GLN A 190 8.86 -11.05 2.72
CA GLN A 190 7.86 -12.07 2.40
C GLN A 190 6.51 -11.46 1.98
N ARG A 191 6.23 -10.21 2.36
CA ARG A 191 4.94 -9.57 2.06
C ARG A 191 4.77 -9.30 0.57
N LYS A 192 3.56 -9.63 0.09
CA LYS A 192 3.07 -9.27 -1.24
C LYS A 192 2.38 -7.92 -1.12
N VAL A 193 2.93 -6.90 -1.77
CA VAL A 193 2.42 -5.53 -1.70
C VAL A 193 2.12 -5.02 -3.11
N PRO A 194 0.91 -4.50 -3.40
CA PRO A 194 0.67 -3.73 -4.61
C PRO A 194 1.60 -2.53 -4.62
N ALA A 195 2.28 -2.31 -5.74
CA ALA A 195 3.23 -1.22 -5.88
C ALA A 195 3.36 -0.79 -7.35
N VAL A 196 3.85 0.44 -7.53
CA VAL A 196 4.26 1.00 -8.82
C VAL A 196 5.65 1.56 -8.64
N ILE A 197 6.53 1.23 -9.59
CA ILE A 197 7.90 1.69 -9.65
C ILE A 197 8.09 2.58 -10.88
N CYS A 198 8.81 3.69 -10.69
CA CYS A 198 9.35 4.49 -11.78
C CYS A 198 10.85 4.70 -11.57
N LEU A 199 11.65 4.27 -12.55
CA LEU A 199 13.10 4.42 -12.52
C LEU A 199 13.51 5.86 -12.82
N GLN A 200 14.69 6.26 -12.32
CA GLN A 200 15.35 7.53 -12.66
C GLN A 200 14.59 8.81 -12.27
N TYR A 201 13.45 8.70 -11.58
CA TYR A 201 12.76 9.85 -11.02
C TYR A 201 12.90 9.89 -9.51
N HIS A 202 13.42 11.00 -9.00
CA HIS A 202 13.32 11.29 -7.57
C HIS A 202 11.85 11.56 -7.19
N PRO A 203 11.36 11.13 -6.02
CA PRO A 203 9.96 11.30 -5.63
C PRO A 203 9.41 12.72 -5.78
N LEU A 204 10.16 13.75 -5.39
CA LEU A 204 9.74 15.15 -5.54
C LEU A 204 9.61 15.58 -7.01
N GLN A 205 10.48 15.09 -7.88
CA GLN A 205 10.43 15.38 -9.31
C GLN A 205 9.19 14.71 -9.93
N LEU A 206 8.93 13.46 -9.59
CA LEU A 206 7.75 12.73 -10.08
C LEU A 206 6.44 13.40 -9.61
N LYS A 207 6.39 13.83 -8.34
CA LYS A 207 5.25 14.60 -7.81
C LYS A 207 5.01 15.88 -8.61
N ARG A 208 6.07 16.63 -8.90
CA ARG A 208 5.97 17.88 -9.68
C ARG A 208 5.48 17.60 -11.11
N ASN A 209 6.08 16.61 -11.78
CA ASN A 209 5.77 16.29 -13.18
C ASN A 209 4.32 15.80 -13.34
N LEU A 210 3.82 15.03 -12.38
CA LEU A 210 2.46 14.49 -12.39
C LEU A 210 1.44 15.38 -11.65
N ARG A 211 1.87 16.55 -11.13
CA ARG A 211 1.05 17.45 -10.30
C ARG A 211 0.36 16.74 -9.13
N LEU A 212 1.07 15.80 -8.50
CA LEU A 212 0.57 15.08 -7.33
C LEU A 212 0.59 15.99 -6.10
N PRO A 213 -0.32 15.77 -5.13
CA PRO A 213 -0.28 16.45 -3.85
C PRO A 213 1.08 16.29 -3.15
N MET A 214 1.53 17.32 -2.43
CA MET A 214 2.79 17.27 -1.70
C MET A 214 2.84 16.12 -0.69
N LEU A 215 1.72 15.86 -0.01
CA LEU A 215 1.56 14.78 0.96
C LEU A 215 1.31 13.40 0.34
N PHE A 216 1.33 13.28 -0.98
CA PHE A 216 1.19 11.97 -1.65
C PHE A 216 2.36 11.06 -1.22
N PRO A 217 2.11 9.88 -0.63
CA PRO A 217 3.16 9.00 -0.15
C PRO A 217 3.87 8.34 -1.34
N LEU A 218 5.06 8.86 -1.61
CA LEU A 218 5.96 8.39 -2.65
C LEU A 218 7.34 8.33 -2.03
N PHE A 219 7.95 7.17 -2.12
CA PHE A 219 9.20 6.85 -1.44
C PHE A 219 10.31 6.71 -2.46
N GLU A 220 11.52 7.05 -2.04
CA GLU A 220 12.71 6.71 -2.81
C GLU A 220 13.02 5.22 -2.58
N PHE A 221 13.44 4.54 -3.63
CA PHE A 221 13.93 3.17 -3.52
C PHE A 221 15.24 2.96 -4.25
N GLN A 222 15.98 1.95 -3.80
CA GLN A 222 17.16 1.41 -4.43
C GLN A 222 16.94 -0.08 -4.70
N SER A 223 17.21 -0.53 -5.92
CA SER A 223 17.12 -1.94 -6.32
C SER A 223 18.40 -2.72 -6.03
N LEU A 224 18.39 -4.03 -6.33
CA LEU A 224 19.54 -4.91 -6.09
C LEU A 224 20.73 -4.63 -7.04
N ASP A 225 20.42 -4.17 -8.24
CA ASP A 225 21.34 -3.68 -9.28
C ASP A 225 21.71 -2.20 -9.11
N ASN A 226 21.48 -1.62 -7.92
CA ASN A 226 21.83 -0.25 -7.56
C ASN A 226 21.14 0.86 -8.37
N LEU A 227 20.04 0.55 -9.05
CA LEU A 227 19.22 1.57 -9.69
C LEU A 227 18.34 2.26 -8.64
N GLN A 228 18.10 3.55 -8.84
CA GLN A 228 17.30 4.38 -7.94
C GLN A 228 16.06 4.90 -8.67
N GLY A 229 15.01 5.17 -7.88
CA GLY A 229 13.78 5.75 -8.40
C GLY A 229 12.74 5.99 -7.34
N ALA A 230 11.49 6.12 -7.78
CA ALA A 230 10.35 6.34 -6.92
C ALA A 230 9.43 5.11 -6.89
N ILE A 231 8.91 4.81 -5.70
CA ILE A 231 7.96 3.72 -5.46
C ILE A 231 6.76 4.23 -4.65
N ALA A 232 5.57 3.78 -5.03
CA ALA A 232 4.34 3.93 -4.26
C ALA A 232 3.75 2.54 -3.98
N PHE A 233 3.00 2.40 -2.87
CA PHE A 233 2.40 1.15 -2.44
C PHE A 233 0.87 1.25 -2.34
N GLY A 234 0.20 0.09 -2.26
CA GLY A 234 -1.22 -0.03 -1.99
C GLY A 234 -2.09 0.84 -2.89
N ARG A 235 -2.96 1.63 -2.28
CA ARG A 235 -3.89 2.52 -2.99
C ARG A 235 -3.17 3.61 -3.75
N GLU A 236 -2.10 4.14 -3.19
CA GLU A 236 -1.32 5.20 -3.81
C GLU A 236 -0.56 4.69 -5.03
N ALA A 237 -0.15 3.43 -5.05
CA ALA A 237 0.31 2.78 -6.28
C ALA A 237 -0.77 2.80 -7.38
N LEU A 238 -2.03 2.47 -7.05
CA LEU A 238 -3.12 2.49 -8.03
C LEU A 238 -3.40 3.90 -8.56
N LEU A 239 -3.36 4.90 -7.68
CA LEU A 239 -3.52 6.31 -8.04
C LEU A 239 -2.36 6.78 -8.94
N LEU A 240 -1.13 6.46 -8.57
CA LEU A 240 0.07 6.78 -9.35
C LEU A 240 0.00 6.17 -10.75
N HIS A 241 -0.35 4.89 -10.87
CA HIS A 241 -0.54 4.23 -12.17
C HIS A 241 -1.61 4.90 -13.02
N THR A 242 -2.69 5.40 -12.41
CA THR A 242 -3.73 6.15 -13.14
C THR A 242 -3.19 7.48 -13.67
N ALA A 243 -2.42 8.21 -12.85
CA ALA A 243 -1.78 9.47 -13.24
C ALA A 243 -0.74 9.27 -14.36
N LEU A 244 0.06 8.20 -14.28
CA LEU A 244 1.04 7.83 -15.30
C LEU A 244 0.36 7.54 -16.65
N LYS A 245 -0.74 6.78 -16.66
CA LYS A 245 -1.51 6.51 -17.87
C LYS A 245 -2.09 7.76 -18.54
N GLN A 246 -2.38 8.80 -17.77
CA GLN A 246 -2.90 10.06 -18.30
C GLN A 246 -1.78 11.00 -18.81
N SER A 247 -0.61 10.96 -18.18
CA SER A 247 0.50 11.90 -18.44
C SER A 247 1.46 11.47 -19.56
N ARG A 248 1.38 10.22 -20.05
CA ARG A 248 2.34 9.62 -21.02
C ARG A 248 3.80 9.71 -20.58
N LEU A 249 4.07 9.89 -19.28
CA LEU A 249 5.41 9.96 -18.73
C LEU A 249 6.05 8.56 -18.78
N ASP A 250 7.24 8.46 -19.36
CA ASP A 250 7.97 7.20 -19.43
C ASP A 250 8.73 6.94 -18.12
N CYS A 251 8.34 5.86 -17.44
CA CYS A 251 8.94 5.40 -16.18
C CYS A 251 10.09 4.41 -16.38
N GLY A 252 10.36 4.00 -17.63
CA GLY A 252 11.43 3.08 -18.00
C GLY A 252 12.73 3.75 -18.41
N GLY A 253 12.68 5.04 -18.76
CA GLY A 253 13.84 5.82 -19.16
C GLY A 253 14.69 5.09 -20.20
N THR A 254 14.35 5.21 -21.49
CA THR A 254 15.39 5.04 -22.52
C THR A 254 16.57 5.90 -22.10
N ALA A 255 17.69 5.27 -21.73
CA ALA A 255 18.91 5.97 -21.41
C ALA A 255 19.21 6.92 -22.57
N ILE A 256 19.08 8.23 -22.33
CA ILE A 256 19.77 9.19 -23.17
C ILE A 256 21.22 9.07 -22.72
N ILE A 257 21.95 8.21 -23.41
CA ILE A 257 23.41 8.23 -23.41
C ILE A 257 23.78 9.58 -24.03
N CYS A 258 24.19 10.53 -23.19
CA CYS A 258 24.96 11.69 -23.62
C CYS A 258 26.45 11.34 -23.58
#